data_AF-A0A899G1A9-F1
#
_entry.id   AF-A0A899G1A9-F1
#
_cell.length_a   1.000
_cell.length_b   1.000
_cell.length_c   1.000
_cell.angle_alpha   90.00
_cell.angle_beta   90.00
_cell.angle_gamma   90.00
#
_symmetry.space_group_name_H-M   'P 1'
#
loop_
_entity.id
_entity.type
_entity.pdbx_description
1 polymer ?
#
loop_
_entity_poly.entity_id
_entity_poly.type
_entity_poly.pdbx_seq_one_letter_code
_entity_poly.pdbx_strand_id
1 'polypeptide(L)'
;MENIHSLGSNNQNLSADNSQKKVFETCIDLAKKAQEQCRQLLHSSSIDSKAKTHLMTLISRLRATNRAAYLEARTSKQEAQRARQLLDQKYLQLQNLYYEQQHILTSIKACETFPTTYDSLSMISEEEFLALHPNFSKTTDQHTLMLARLSHEKKERENLEKVRRDLLKQKSELISQNKVHKEELEELDSQLKNFIRSAEPLQEFMKKY
;
A
#
# COMPACT_ATOMS: atom_id res chain seq x y z
N MET A 1 -22.94 -13.75 -17.59
CA MET A 1 -23.25 -14.38 -18.89
C MET A 1 -22.44 -13.68 -19.97
N GLU A 2 -21.14 -13.99 -20.06
CA GLU A 2 -20.28 -13.45 -21.13
C GLU A 2 -19.62 -14.60 -21.91
N ASN A 3 -20.20 -14.79 -23.09
CA ASN A 3 -19.65 -15.31 -24.35
C ASN A 3 -18.49 -16.32 -24.34
N ILE A 4 -18.87 -17.56 -24.64
CA ILE A 4 -18.05 -18.72 -25.07
C ILE A 4 -17.58 -18.53 -26.54
N HIS A 5 -17.14 -17.33 -26.93
CA HIS A 5 -16.81 -17.06 -28.34
C HIS A 5 -15.39 -17.50 -28.78
N SER A 6 -14.58 -18.10 -27.90
CA SER A 6 -13.19 -18.49 -28.22
C SER A 6 -13.01 -19.88 -28.85
N LEU A 7 -14.04 -20.72 -28.88
CA LEU A 7 -13.95 -22.08 -29.46
C LEU A 7 -14.10 -22.10 -30.99
N GLY A 8 -14.59 -21.02 -31.61
CA GLY A 8 -14.72 -20.89 -33.07
C GLY A 8 -13.39 -20.65 -33.79
N SER A 9 -12.44 -19.96 -33.15
CA SER A 9 -11.14 -19.62 -33.76
C SER A 9 -10.20 -20.82 -33.87
N ASN A 10 -10.32 -21.80 -32.97
CA ASN A 10 -9.47 -22.99 -33.01
C ASN A 10 -9.72 -23.87 -34.24
N ASN A 11 -10.97 -24.05 -34.66
CA ASN A 11 -11.27 -24.86 -35.86
C ASN A 11 -10.83 -24.18 -37.17
N GLN A 12 -10.87 -22.85 -37.24
CA GLN A 12 -10.35 -22.11 -38.41
C GLN A 12 -8.82 -22.17 -38.48
N ASN A 13 -8.13 -22.09 -37.33
CA ASN A 13 -6.69 -22.22 -37.25
C ASN A 13 -6.18 -23.62 -37.64
N LEU A 14 -6.86 -24.70 -37.24
CA LEU A 14 -6.50 -26.06 -37.69
C LEU A 14 -6.69 -26.24 -39.21
N SER A 15 -7.73 -25.65 -39.79
CA SER A 15 -7.97 -25.72 -41.24
C SER A 15 -6.93 -24.92 -42.03
N ALA A 16 -6.56 -23.74 -41.54
CA ALA A 16 -5.52 -22.88 -42.12
C ALA A 16 -4.11 -23.47 -41.97
N ASP A 17 -3.78 -24.08 -40.82
CA ASP A 17 -2.52 -24.81 -40.64
C ASP A 17 -2.42 -26.01 -41.58
N ASN A 18 -3.54 -26.69 -41.82
CA ASN A 18 -3.61 -27.80 -42.78
C ASN A 18 -3.48 -27.33 -44.23
N SER A 19 -3.96 -26.13 -44.59
CA SER A 19 -3.72 -25.56 -45.93
C SER A 19 -2.28 -25.06 -46.09
N GLN A 20 -1.71 -24.42 -45.06
CA GLN A 20 -0.31 -23.99 -45.02
C GLN A 20 0.63 -25.16 -45.26
N LYS A 21 0.49 -26.23 -44.48
CA LYS A 21 1.28 -27.45 -44.62
C LYS A 21 1.19 -28.02 -46.03
N LYS A 22 0.00 -28.07 -46.62
CA LYS A 22 -0.21 -28.53 -48.01
C LYS A 22 0.51 -27.64 -49.03
N VAL A 23 0.52 -26.32 -48.87
CA VAL A 23 1.23 -25.40 -49.79
C VAL A 23 2.76 -25.59 -49.68
N PHE A 24 3.29 -25.79 -48.47
CA PHE A 24 4.70 -26.10 -48.26
C PHE A 24 5.10 -27.47 -48.81
N GLU A 25 4.31 -28.51 -48.53
CA GLU A 25 4.51 -29.87 -49.06
C GLU A 25 4.50 -29.88 -50.59
N THR A 26 3.52 -29.22 -51.22
CA THR A 26 3.45 -29.12 -52.68
C THR A 26 4.63 -28.35 -53.29
N CYS A 27 5.15 -27.32 -52.61
CA CYS A 27 6.35 -26.61 -53.03
C CYS A 27 7.59 -27.54 -53.00
N ILE A 28 7.74 -28.32 -51.93
CA ILE A 28 8.84 -29.29 -51.78
C ILE A 28 8.75 -30.39 -52.85
N ASP A 29 7.55 -30.90 -53.11
CA ASP A 29 7.34 -31.93 -54.12
C ASP A 29 7.61 -31.42 -55.54
N LEU A 30 7.23 -30.18 -55.84
CA LEU A 30 7.57 -29.53 -57.13
C LEU A 30 9.07 -29.28 -57.27
N ALA A 31 9.76 -28.93 -56.18
CA ALA A 31 11.21 -28.77 -56.19
C ALA A 31 11.93 -30.10 -56.47
N LYS A 32 11.50 -31.20 -55.84
CA LYS A 32 12.02 -32.55 -56.10
C LYS A 32 11.78 -32.98 -57.54
N LYS A 33 10.56 -32.80 -58.05
CA LYS A 33 10.22 -33.09 -59.45
C LYS A 33 11.06 -32.27 -60.43
N ALA A 34 11.22 -30.97 -60.21
CA ALA A 34 12.07 -30.13 -61.04
C ALA A 34 13.54 -30.58 -61.00
N GLN A 35 14.05 -30.98 -59.83
CA GLN A 35 15.40 -31.50 -59.66
C GLN A 35 15.64 -32.82 -60.40
N GLU A 36 14.69 -33.76 -60.31
CA GLU A 36 14.74 -35.03 -61.05
C GLU A 36 14.75 -34.80 -62.56
N GLN A 37 13.94 -33.86 -63.06
CA GLN A 37 13.91 -33.52 -64.47
C GLN A 37 15.20 -32.86 -64.96
N CYS A 38 15.77 -31.94 -64.17
CA CYS A 38 17.10 -31.39 -64.45
C CYS A 38 18.16 -32.50 -64.52
N ARG A 39 18.11 -33.48 -63.61
CA ARG A 39 19.05 -34.61 -63.59
C ARG A 39 18.89 -35.50 -64.82
N GLN A 40 17.66 -35.81 -65.23
CA GLN A 40 17.37 -36.60 -66.43
C GLN A 40 17.89 -35.90 -67.70
N LEU A 41 17.65 -34.59 -67.82
CA LEU A 41 18.14 -33.77 -68.93
C LEU A 41 19.68 -33.67 -68.99
N LEU A 42 20.36 -33.75 -67.85
CA LEU A 42 21.82 -33.73 -67.77
C LEU A 42 22.46 -35.03 -68.29
N HIS A 43 21.76 -36.17 -68.16
CA HIS A 43 22.26 -37.49 -68.57
C HIS A 43 21.82 -37.87 -70.00
N SER A 44 20.87 -37.15 -70.61
CA SER A 44 20.45 -37.35 -71.99
C SER A 44 21.39 -36.67 -72.98
N SER A 45 21.84 -37.38 -74.02
CA SER A 45 22.74 -36.86 -75.07
C SER A 45 22.07 -35.89 -76.07
N SER A 46 20.74 -35.85 -76.11
CA SER A 46 19.94 -34.93 -76.94
C SER A 46 18.85 -34.29 -76.10
N ILE A 47 18.76 -32.96 -76.13
CA ILE A 47 17.77 -32.21 -75.35
C ILE A 47 16.51 -31.98 -76.20
N ASP A 48 15.46 -32.75 -75.93
CA ASP A 48 14.15 -32.58 -76.56
C ASP A 48 13.52 -31.23 -76.16
N SER A 49 12.91 -30.53 -77.13
CA SER A 49 12.20 -29.26 -76.94
C SER A 49 11.03 -29.42 -75.96
N LYS A 50 10.36 -30.58 -75.97
CA LYS A 50 9.26 -30.89 -75.03
C LYS A 50 9.73 -31.03 -73.58
N ALA A 51 10.93 -31.57 -73.35
CA ALA A 51 11.48 -31.70 -72.02
C ALA A 51 11.93 -30.33 -71.44
N LYS A 52 12.42 -29.42 -72.30
CA LYS A 52 12.69 -28.03 -71.94
C LYS A 52 11.42 -27.27 -71.52
N THR A 53 10.33 -27.36 -72.29
CA THR A 53 9.07 -26.67 -71.95
C THR A 53 8.43 -27.24 -70.68
N HIS A 54 8.54 -28.55 -70.46
CA HIS A 54 8.07 -29.18 -69.23
C HIS A 54 8.85 -28.70 -67.99
N LEU A 55 10.19 -28.64 -68.06
CA LEU A 55 11.01 -28.08 -66.98
C LEU A 55 10.65 -26.61 -66.69
N MET A 56 10.49 -25.79 -67.73
CA MET A 56 10.12 -24.37 -67.55
C MET A 56 8.74 -24.20 -66.92
N THR A 57 7.80 -25.11 -67.20
CA THR A 57 6.48 -25.15 -66.56
C THR A 57 6.60 -25.52 -65.08
N LEU A 58 7.41 -26.52 -64.73
CA LEU A 58 7.68 -26.90 -63.34
C LEU A 58 8.34 -25.77 -62.55
N ILE A 59 9.33 -25.10 -63.11
CA ILE A 59 10.00 -23.95 -62.49
C ILE A 59 9.02 -22.79 -62.27
N SER A 60 8.16 -22.51 -63.25
CA SER A 60 7.16 -21.44 -63.13
C SER A 60 6.15 -21.75 -62.03
N ARG A 61 5.69 -23.01 -61.94
CA ARG A 61 4.80 -23.47 -60.87
C ARG A 61 5.47 -23.43 -59.50
N LEU A 62 6.73 -23.86 -59.40
CA LEU A 62 7.53 -23.80 -58.18
C LEU A 62 7.70 -22.36 -57.67
N ARG A 63 8.00 -21.41 -58.57
CA ARG A 63 8.09 -19.99 -58.20
C ARG A 63 6.77 -19.44 -57.67
N ALA A 64 5.64 -19.82 -58.29
CA ALA A 64 4.31 -19.40 -57.86
C ALA A 64 3.96 -19.97 -56.47
N THR A 65 4.18 -21.27 -56.24
CA THR A 65 3.90 -21.90 -54.94
C THR A 65 4.84 -21.40 -53.83
N ASN A 66 6.12 -21.16 -54.14
CA ASN A 66 7.06 -20.58 -53.19
C ASN A 66 6.65 -19.16 -52.77
N ARG A 67 6.21 -18.34 -53.74
CA ARG A 67 5.68 -17.00 -53.43
C ARG A 67 4.43 -17.06 -52.55
N ALA A 68 3.52 -18.00 -52.82
CA ALA A 68 2.32 -18.21 -52.01
C ALA A 68 2.69 -18.61 -50.57
N ALA A 69 3.57 -19.60 -50.41
CA ALA A 69 4.05 -20.06 -49.12
C ALA A 69 4.74 -18.95 -48.30
N TYR A 70 5.57 -18.14 -48.96
CA TYR A 70 6.24 -17.01 -48.32
C TYR A 70 5.26 -15.93 -47.84
N LEU A 71 4.26 -15.58 -48.66
CA LEU A 71 3.23 -14.60 -48.28
C LEU A 71 2.41 -15.11 -47.09
N GLU A 72 2.04 -16.38 -47.10
CA GLU A 72 1.26 -17.00 -46.03
C GLU A 72 2.04 -17.09 -44.70
N ALA A 73 3.33 -17.45 -44.75
CA ALA A 73 4.20 -17.39 -43.57
C ALA A 73 4.34 -15.95 -43.03
N ARG A 74 4.41 -14.96 -43.94
CA ARG A 74 4.48 -13.55 -43.56
C ARG A 74 3.17 -13.08 -42.92
N THR A 75 2.01 -13.45 -43.43
CA THR A 75 0.71 -13.07 -42.85
C THR A 75 0.51 -13.73 -41.49
N SER A 76 0.79 -15.02 -41.37
CA SER A 76 0.74 -15.75 -40.09
C SER A 76 1.64 -15.11 -39.03
N LYS A 77 2.88 -14.74 -39.40
CA LYS A 77 3.80 -14.00 -38.51
C LYS A 77 3.23 -12.64 -38.08
N GLN A 78 2.59 -11.91 -38.99
CA GLN A 78 1.96 -10.62 -38.68
C GLN A 78 0.76 -10.78 -37.74
N GLU A 79 -0.07 -11.78 -37.95
CA GLU A 79 -1.23 -12.08 -37.10
C GLU A 79 -0.80 -12.48 -35.69
N ALA A 80 0.20 -13.37 -35.57
CA ALA A 80 0.78 -13.74 -34.28
C ALA A 80 1.37 -12.53 -33.56
N GLN A 81 2.06 -11.64 -34.28
CA GLN A 81 2.61 -10.41 -33.71
C GLN A 81 1.50 -9.45 -33.22
N ARG A 82 0.40 -9.30 -33.97
CA ARG A 82 -0.75 -8.50 -33.55
C ARG A 82 -1.40 -9.07 -32.29
N ALA A 83 -1.64 -10.38 -32.26
CA ALA A 83 -2.22 -11.06 -31.10
C ALA A 83 -1.33 -10.88 -29.86
N ARG A 84 -0.01 -11.00 -30.02
CA ARG A 84 0.96 -10.74 -28.96
C ARG A 84 0.91 -9.29 -28.45
N GLN A 85 0.88 -8.31 -29.35
CA GLN A 85 0.78 -6.90 -28.97
C GLN A 85 -0.50 -6.58 -28.19
N LEU A 86 -1.63 -7.18 -28.58
CA LEU A 86 -2.89 -7.05 -27.85
C LEU A 86 -2.80 -7.67 -26.45
N LEU A 87 -2.17 -8.84 -26.32
CA LEU A 87 -1.92 -9.47 -25.03
C LEU A 87 -1.03 -8.58 -24.14
N ASP A 88 0.05 -8.04 -24.68
CA ASP A 88 0.96 -7.16 -23.95
C ASP A 88 0.24 -5.88 -23.47
N GLN A 89 -0.64 -5.31 -24.31
CA GLN A 89 -1.48 -4.17 -23.91
C GLN A 89 -2.42 -4.53 -22.76
N LYS A 90 -3.08 -5.70 -22.83
CA LYS A 90 -3.96 -6.16 -21.75
C LYS A 90 -3.21 -6.48 -20.48
N TYR A 91 -2.01 -7.04 -20.58
CA TYR A 91 -1.14 -7.29 -19.44
C TYR A 91 -0.75 -5.98 -18.73
N LEU A 92 -0.40 -4.94 -19.50
CA LEU A 92 -0.13 -3.61 -18.93
C LEU A 92 -1.36 -3.02 -18.22
N GLN A 93 -2.55 -3.14 -18.82
CA GLN A 93 -3.79 -2.69 -18.18
C GLN A 93 -4.05 -3.41 -16.85
N LEU A 94 -3.85 -4.74 -16.84
CA LEU A 94 -3.98 -5.54 -15.62
C LEU A 94 -2.98 -5.12 -14.55
N GLN A 95 -1.72 -4.89 -14.94
CA GLN A 95 -0.69 -4.43 -14.01
C GLN A 95 -1.05 -3.09 -13.37
N ASN A 96 -1.58 -2.13 -14.16
CA ASN A 96 -2.05 -0.84 -13.64
C ASN A 96 -3.15 -1.04 -12.59
N LEU A 97 -4.12 -1.92 -12.84
CA LEU A 97 -5.19 -2.23 -11.88
C LEU A 97 -4.65 -2.85 -10.59
N TYR A 98 -3.65 -3.74 -10.67
CA TYR A 98 -3.00 -4.27 -9.47
C TYR A 98 -2.31 -3.18 -8.65
N TYR A 99 -1.64 -2.24 -9.31
CA TYR A 99 -1.05 -1.08 -8.62
C TYR A 99 -2.10 -0.21 -7.96
N GLU A 100 -3.19 0.09 -8.64
CA GLU A 100 -4.31 0.86 -8.08
C GLU A 100 -4.92 0.15 -6.87
N GLN A 101 -5.18 -1.15 -6.97
CA GLN A 101 -5.69 -1.96 -5.85
C GLN A 101 -4.74 -1.90 -4.65
N GLN A 102 -3.45 -2.15 -4.87
CA GLN A 102 -2.47 -2.15 -3.80
C GLN A 102 -2.32 -0.77 -3.15
N HIS A 103 -2.34 0.30 -3.97
CA HIS A 103 -2.33 1.67 -3.48
C HIS A 103 -3.55 1.93 -2.57
N ILE A 104 -4.76 1.62 -3.04
CA ILE A 104 -6.00 1.80 -2.27
C ILE A 104 -5.95 1.00 -0.96
N LEU A 105 -5.53 -0.27 -1.00
CA LEU A 105 -5.41 -1.10 0.21
C LEU A 105 -4.40 -0.53 1.20
N THR A 106 -3.30 0.02 0.71
CA THR A 106 -2.29 0.68 1.56
C THR A 106 -2.86 1.96 2.18
N SER A 107 -3.60 2.77 1.41
CA SER A 107 -4.28 3.95 1.92
C SER A 107 -5.35 3.60 2.97
N ILE A 108 -6.15 2.56 2.73
CA ILE A 108 -7.15 2.08 3.71
C ILE A 108 -6.45 1.68 5.01
N LYS A 109 -5.40 0.85 4.93
CA LYS A 109 -4.62 0.47 6.11
C LYS A 109 -4.04 1.68 6.84
N ALA A 110 -3.51 2.65 6.12
CA ALA A 110 -2.98 3.87 6.72
C ALA A 110 -4.07 4.69 7.44
N CYS A 111 -5.29 4.73 6.88
CA CYS A 111 -6.45 5.36 7.53
C CYS A 111 -6.95 4.58 8.74
N GLU A 112 -6.96 3.24 8.68
CA GLU A 112 -7.37 2.37 9.79
C GLU A 112 -6.38 2.43 10.96
N THR A 113 -5.08 2.45 10.67
CA THR A 113 -4.02 2.53 11.69
C THR A 113 -3.70 3.97 12.08
N PHE A 114 -4.48 4.94 11.64
CA PHE A 114 -4.21 6.34 11.95
C PHE A 114 -4.28 6.52 13.48
N PRO A 115 -3.16 6.84 14.14
CA PRO A 115 -3.14 6.92 15.58
C PRO A 115 -3.99 8.13 16.00
N THR A 116 -5.08 7.89 16.73
CA THR A 116 -5.87 8.98 17.28
C THR A 116 -5.34 9.35 18.66
N THR A 117 -5.39 10.64 19.00
CA THR A 117 -5.00 11.10 20.35
C THR A 117 -5.83 10.43 21.45
N TYR A 118 -7.03 9.94 21.11
CA TYR A 118 -7.91 9.22 22.01
C TYR A 118 -7.35 7.84 22.41
N ASP A 119 -6.65 7.15 21.51
CA ASP A 119 -6.15 5.77 21.76
C ASP A 119 -5.10 5.70 22.87
N SER A 120 -4.40 6.81 23.13
CA SER A 120 -3.41 6.91 24.22
C SER A 120 -3.95 7.57 25.49
N LEU A 121 -5.23 7.98 25.49
CA LEU A 121 -5.83 8.69 26.62
C LEU A 121 -6.28 7.69 27.70
N SER A 122 -5.71 7.79 28.91
CA SER A 122 -6.24 7.06 30.06
C SER A 122 -7.59 7.66 30.46
N MET A 123 -8.66 6.88 30.33
CA MET A 123 -10.01 7.23 30.77
C MET A 123 -10.58 6.13 31.63
N ILE A 124 -11.59 6.50 32.40
CA ILE A 124 -12.45 5.57 33.13
C ILE A 124 -13.05 4.55 32.16
N SER A 125 -13.17 3.30 32.60
CA SER A 125 -13.76 2.22 31.80
C SER A 125 -15.22 2.52 31.45
N GLU A 126 -15.74 1.85 30.42
CA GLU A 126 -17.14 2.07 30.00
C GLU A 126 -18.13 1.67 31.10
N GLU A 127 -17.83 0.59 31.82
CA GLU A 127 -18.65 0.06 32.91
C GLU A 127 -18.77 1.05 34.08
N GLU A 128 -17.64 1.61 34.50
CA GLU A 128 -17.58 2.62 35.56
C GLU A 128 -18.30 3.92 35.14
N PHE A 129 -18.17 4.34 33.89
CA PHE A 129 -18.89 5.52 33.39
C PHE A 129 -20.41 5.31 33.37
N LEU A 130 -20.88 4.14 32.95
CA LEU A 130 -22.30 3.80 32.93
C LEU A 130 -22.89 3.69 34.35
N ALA A 131 -22.09 3.23 35.32
CA ALA A 131 -22.48 3.22 36.73
C ALA A 131 -22.71 4.64 37.28
N LEU A 132 -21.86 5.60 36.90
CA LEU A 132 -21.98 7.01 37.30
C LEU A 132 -23.07 7.76 36.52
N HIS A 133 -23.31 7.38 35.27
CA HIS A 133 -24.28 8.03 34.39
C HIS A 133 -25.23 7.01 33.72
N PRO A 134 -26.24 6.51 34.46
CA PRO A 134 -27.19 5.52 33.94
C PRO A 134 -28.01 6.02 32.74
N ASN A 135 -28.14 7.34 32.59
CA ASN A 135 -28.91 7.97 31.52
C ASN A 135 -28.39 7.63 30.11
N PHE A 136 -27.09 7.31 29.98
CA PHE A 136 -26.49 6.94 28.69
C PHE A 136 -26.52 5.43 28.41
N SER A 137 -27.00 4.61 29.35
CA SER A 137 -27.13 3.15 29.18
C SER A 137 -28.11 2.74 28.08
N LYS A 138 -29.03 3.64 27.70
CA LYS A 138 -30.03 3.40 26.65
C LYS A 138 -29.63 3.91 25.27
N THR A 139 -28.46 4.56 25.15
CA THR A 139 -28.01 5.13 23.88
C THR A 139 -27.47 4.02 22.98
N THR A 140 -28.11 3.79 21.84
CA THR A 140 -27.68 2.77 20.85
C THR A 140 -26.42 3.17 20.09
N ASP A 141 -26.13 4.47 20.00
CA ASP A 141 -24.98 4.99 19.25
C ASP A 141 -23.70 5.06 20.11
N GLN A 142 -22.70 4.25 19.74
CA GLN A 142 -21.39 4.19 20.39
C GLN A 142 -20.63 5.52 20.29
N HIS A 143 -20.76 6.25 19.18
CA HIS A 143 -20.07 7.53 19.00
C HIS A 143 -20.61 8.59 19.97
N THR A 144 -21.93 8.67 20.12
CA THR A 144 -22.56 9.57 21.09
C THR A 144 -22.15 9.22 22.53
N LEU A 145 -22.08 7.93 22.89
CA LEU A 145 -21.58 7.50 24.19
C LEU A 145 -20.12 7.95 24.40
N MET A 146 -19.29 7.83 23.36
CA MET A 146 -17.88 8.23 23.42
C MET A 146 -17.70 9.73 23.66
N LEU A 147 -18.48 10.57 22.96
CA LEU A 147 -18.46 12.01 23.16
C LEU A 147 -18.89 12.39 24.59
N ALA A 148 -19.91 11.72 25.13
CA ALA A 148 -20.35 11.94 26.50
C ALA A 148 -19.24 11.60 27.51
N ARG A 149 -18.57 10.44 27.33
CA ARG A 149 -17.42 10.03 28.15
C ARG A 149 -16.29 11.05 28.12
N LEU A 150 -15.93 11.54 26.92
CA LEU A 150 -14.90 12.56 26.76
C LEU A 150 -15.26 13.89 27.43
N SER A 151 -16.53 14.29 27.34
CA SER A 151 -17.01 15.52 27.97
C SER A 151 -16.94 15.43 29.50
N HIS A 152 -17.24 14.26 30.07
CA HIS A 152 -17.14 14.00 31.50
C HIS A 152 -15.67 14.05 31.96
N GLU A 153 -14.78 13.30 31.30
CA GLU A 153 -13.35 13.28 31.65
C GLU A 153 -12.74 14.69 31.58
N LYS A 154 -13.10 15.48 30.56
CA LYS A 154 -12.66 16.87 30.44
C LYS A 154 -13.08 17.69 31.68
N LYS A 155 -14.35 17.59 32.07
CA LYS A 155 -14.89 18.32 33.23
C LYS A 155 -14.19 17.90 34.52
N GLU A 156 -13.94 16.60 34.71
CA GLU A 156 -13.23 16.09 35.88
C GLU A 156 -11.78 16.59 35.93
N ARG A 157 -11.07 16.59 34.81
CA ARG A 157 -9.71 17.15 34.73
C ARG A 157 -9.67 18.65 35.02
N GLU A 158 -10.62 19.41 34.49
CA GLU A 158 -10.75 20.84 34.79
C GLU A 158 -11.01 21.09 36.28
N ASN A 159 -11.83 20.26 36.93
CA ASN A 159 -12.08 20.33 38.37
C ASN A 159 -10.81 20.00 39.17
N LEU A 160 -10.12 18.92 38.83
CA LEU A 160 -8.85 18.54 39.47
C LEU A 160 -7.77 19.62 39.31
N GLU A 161 -7.70 20.27 38.14
CA GLU A 161 -6.76 21.35 37.91
C GLU A 161 -7.10 22.61 38.73
N LYS A 162 -8.38 22.94 38.91
CA LYS A 162 -8.81 24.01 39.81
C LYS A 162 -8.38 23.71 41.24
N VAL A 163 -8.70 22.52 41.75
CA VAL A 163 -8.31 22.07 43.09
C VAL A 163 -6.79 22.10 43.26
N ARG A 164 -6.03 21.63 42.27
CA ARG A 164 -4.57 21.69 42.28
C ARG A 164 -4.07 23.12 42.37
N ARG A 165 -4.62 24.04 41.59
CA ARG A 165 -4.24 25.47 41.63
C ARG A 165 -4.53 26.09 42.98
N ASP A 166 -5.68 25.79 43.58
CA ASP A 166 -6.06 26.33 44.88
C ASP A 166 -5.16 25.77 46.00
N LEU A 167 -4.85 24.47 45.98
CA LEU A 167 -3.90 23.85 46.91
C LEU A 167 -2.48 24.43 46.75
N LEU A 168 -2.04 24.72 45.53
CA LEU A 168 -0.73 25.37 45.30
C LEU A 168 -0.69 26.78 45.87
N LYS A 169 -1.78 27.55 45.78
CA LYS A 169 -1.88 28.86 46.40
C LYS A 169 -1.80 28.75 47.93
N GLN A 170 -2.62 27.89 48.53
CA GLN A 170 -2.59 27.65 49.98
C GLN A 170 -1.20 27.21 50.45
N LYS A 171 -0.54 26.32 49.71
CA LYS A 171 0.84 25.90 50.00
C LYS A 171 1.80 27.09 49.97
N SER A 172 1.71 27.96 48.95
CA SER A 172 2.57 29.14 48.84
C SER A 172 2.35 30.15 49.96
N GLU A 173 1.09 30.36 50.35
CA GLU A 173 0.70 31.22 51.47
C GLU A 173 1.26 30.68 52.78
N LEU A 174 1.08 29.39 53.08
CA LEU A 174 1.61 28.75 54.28
C LEU A 174 3.15 28.78 54.33
N ILE A 175 3.84 28.63 53.19
CA ILE A 175 5.30 28.78 53.12
C ILE A 175 5.71 30.21 53.47
N SER A 176 4.99 31.22 52.97
CA SER A 176 5.27 32.62 53.28
C SER A 176 5.03 32.95 54.76
N GLN A 177 3.94 32.44 55.34
CA GLN A 177 3.63 32.61 56.76
C GLN A 177 4.69 31.94 57.65
N ASN A 178 5.08 30.70 57.34
CA ASN A 178 6.16 30.03 58.06
C ASN A 178 7.49 30.77 57.95
N LYS A 179 7.79 31.39 56.79
CA LYS A 179 8.99 32.21 56.62
C LYS A 179 8.95 33.44 57.53
N VAL A 180 7.82 34.16 57.57
CA VAL A 180 7.63 35.31 58.46
C VAL A 180 7.78 34.90 59.93
N HIS A 181 7.09 33.85 60.37
CA HIS A 181 7.21 33.36 61.74
C HIS A 181 8.62 32.91 62.11
N LYS A 182 9.36 32.35 61.15
CA LYS A 182 10.78 32.02 61.35
C LYS A 182 11.63 33.27 61.55
N GLU A 183 11.42 34.31 60.74
CA GLU A 183 12.10 35.61 60.89
C GLU A 183 11.75 36.28 62.23
N GLU A 184 10.48 36.25 62.66
CA GLU A 184 10.02 36.75 63.96
C GLU A 184 10.68 35.99 65.13
N LEU A 185 10.79 34.66 65.04
CA LEU A 185 11.47 33.84 66.05
C LEU A 185 12.97 34.12 66.11
N GLU A 186 13.63 34.32 64.96
CA GLU A 186 15.05 34.70 64.89
C GLU A 186 15.29 36.09 65.50
N GLU A 187 14.36 37.03 65.29
CA GLU A 187 14.41 38.35 65.92
C GLU A 187 14.22 38.27 67.44
N LEU A 188 13.24 37.50 67.92
CA LEU A 188 13.01 37.29 69.35
C LEU A 188 14.21 36.62 70.03
N ASP A 189 14.84 35.62 69.39
CA ASP A 189 16.06 34.98 69.90
C ASP A 189 17.21 35.99 70.02
N SER A 190 17.37 36.89 69.05
CA SER A 190 18.32 38.01 69.12
C SER A 190 18.02 38.96 70.28
N GLN A 191 16.75 39.36 70.46
CA GLN A 191 16.33 40.24 71.55
C GLN A 191 16.56 39.59 72.93
N LEU A 192 16.25 38.30 73.09
CA LEU A 192 16.49 37.56 74.33
C LEU A 192 17.98 37.45 74.65
N LYS A 193 18.84 37.16 73.67
CA LYS A 193 20.30 37.17 73.84
C LYS A 193 20.80 38.53 74.31
N ASN A 194 20.26 39.62 73.75
CA ASN A 194 20.60 40.97 74.19
C ASN A 194 20.11 41.25 75.62
N PHE A 195 18.88 40.85 75.96
CA PHE A 195 18.34 41.00 77.31
C PHE A 195 19.17 40.24 78.36
N ILE A 196 19.55 38.99 78.08
CA ILE A 196 20.41 38.19 78.96
C ILE A 196 21.74 38.91 79.18
N ARG A 197 22.40 39.37 78.11
CA ARG A 197 23.65 40.16 78.20
C ARG A 197 23.47 41.44 79.03
N SER A 198 22.35 42.13 78.88
CA SER A 198 22.05 43.32 79.69
C SER A 198 21.73 43.01 81.15
N ALA A 199 21.24 41.80 81.46
CA ALA A 199 20.92 41.34 82.81
C ALA A 199 22.12 40.69 83.55
N GLU A 200 23.17 40.26 82.84
CA GLU A 200 24.41 39.70 83.41
C GLU A 200 25.00 40.56 84.56
N PRO A 201 25.12 41.91 84.45
CA PRO A 201 25.66 42.75 85.52
C PRO A 201 24.80 42.74 86.78
N LEU A 202 23.47 42.68 86.63
CA LEU A 202 22.53 42.60 87.76
C LEU A 202 22.60 41.24 88.44
N GLN A 203 22.80 40.16 87.67
CA GLN A 203 23.05 38.82 88.20
C GLN A 203 24.37 38.75 88.98
N GLU A 204 25.44 39.35 88.47
CA GLU A 204 26.72 39.44 89.20
C GLU A 204 26.58 40.27 90.48
N PHE A 205 25.75 41.30 90.48
CA PHE A 205 25.46 42.09 91.68
C PHE A 205 24.64 41.29 92.72
N MET A 206 23.61 40.55 92.29
CA MET A 206 22.80 39.72 93.18
C MET A 206 23.55 38.50 93.75
N LYS A 207 24.53 37.93 93.05
CA LYS A 207 25.37 36.84 93.57
C LYS A 207 26.39 37.27 94.63
N LYS A 208 26.62 38.59 94.78
CA LYS A 208 27.52 39.16 95.80
C LYS A 208 26.84 39.36 97.17
N TYR A 209 25.53 39.12 97.25
CA TYR A 209 24.73 39.05 98.47
C TYR A 209 24.22 37.62 98.67
#